data_AF-A0A560LFQ4-F1
#
_entry.id   AF-A0A560LFQ4-F1
#
_cell.length_a   1.000
_cell.length_b   1.000
_cell.length_c   1.000
_cell.angle_alpha   90.00
_cell.angle_beta   90.00
_cell.angle_gamma   90.00
#
_symmetry.space_group_name_H-M   'P 1'
#
loop_
_entity.id
_entity.type
_entity.pdbx_description
1 polymer ?
#
loop_
_entity_poly.entity_id
_entity_poly.type
_entity_poly.pdbx_seq_one_letter_code
_entity_poly.pdbx_strand_id
1 'polypeptide(L)'
;MTRKPDRYNSFSALREHEIEGFGYRIHLEDRSSHVAVIAPHGGFIEPATSEIALAIADERYSLYRFEGLDAARLHHEMHITSENFDEPIANGLVASSSIVVAVHGRTDRDDPLTSWIGGLDTSLRDRIIEALRLNGFAAAARVKGEALAGASTGNICNRGKRQAGVQLEIPRGVRDILMKDAQKMERYASAIRSAIDEFDRVLSSGEGF
;
A
#
# COMPACT_ATOMS: atom_id res chain seq x y z
N MET A 1 -14.14 -18.15 -3.17
CA MET A 1 -14.65 -17.70 -1.86
C MET A 1 -14.72 -16.18 -1.86
N THR A 2 -15.87 -15.61 -1.49
CA THR A 2 -16.07 -14.17 -1.28
C THR A 2 -15.35 -13.73 0.00
N ARG A 3 -14.73 -12.55 0.00
CA ARG A 3 -14.11 -11.99 1.20
C ARG A 3 -15.22 -11.73 2.23
N LYS A 4 -15.02 -12.17 3.48
CA LYS A 4 -15.93 -11.85 4.58
C LYS A 4 -15.93 -10.33 4.79
N PRO A 5 -17.09 -9.72 5.13
CA PRO A 5 -17.13 -8.31 5.45
C PRO A 5 -16.19 -7.99 6.61
N ASP A 6 -15.68 -6.76 6.62
CA ASP A 6 -14.84 -6.27 7.70
C ASP A 6 -15.62 -6.25 9.02
N ARG A 7 -14.94 -6.60 10.12
CA ARG A 7 -15.54 -6.59 11.46
C ARG A 7 -15.90 -5.17 11.92
N TYR A 8 -15.04 -4.22 11.58
CA TYR A 8 -15.22 -2.81 11.86
C TYR A 8 -15.39 -2.05 10.55
N ASN A 9 -16.33 -1.11 10.51
CA ASN A 9 -16.59 -0.29 9.33
C ASN A 9 -15.74 0.97 9.27
N SER A 10 -14.87 1.22 10.26
CA SER A 10 -13.93 2.34 10.32
C SER A 10 -12.87 2.08 11.41
N PHE A 11 -11.76 2.82 11.39
CA PHE A 11 -10.80 2.85 12.49
C PHE A 11 -11.43 3.46 13.75
N SER A 12 -12.29 4.46 13.60
CA SER A 12 -13.03 5.05 14.71
C SER A 12 -13.87 4.01 15.47
N ALA A 13 -14.51 3.06 14.78
CA ALA A 13 -15.23 1.96 15.42
C ALA A 13 -14.28 0.88 16.00
N LEU A 14 -13.16 0.62 15.32
CA LEU A 14 -12.15 -0.33 15.78
C LEU A 14 -11.55 0.09 17.14
N ARG A 15 -11.16 1.37 17.28
CA ARG A 15 -10.51 1.88 18.50
C ARG A 15 -11.42 1.93 19.73
N GLU A 16 -12.74 1.76 19.57
CA GLU A 16 -13.68 1.61 20.69
C GLU A 16 -13.56 0.22 21.35
N HIS A 17 -13.04 -0.77 20.61
CA HIS A 17 -13.01 -2.18 21.01
C HIS A 17 -11.59 -2.74 21.12
N GLU A 18 -10.62 -2.16 20.41
CA GLU A 18 -9.24 -2.60 20.34
C GLU A 18 -8.30 -1.59 21.01
N ILE A 19 -7.24 -2.10 21.64
CA ILE A 19 -6.27 -1.30 22.38
C ILE A 19 -4.94 -1.26 21.62
N GLU A 20 -4.41 -0.08 21.37
CA GLU A 20 -3.07 0.10 20.80
C GLU A 20 -1.99 -0.50 21.72
N GLY A 21 -0.98 -1.14 21.13
CA GLY A 21 0.06 -1.88 21.84
C GLY A 21 -0.33 -3.33 22.18
N PHE A 22 -1.61 -3.69 22.10
CA PHE A 22 -2.11 -5.05 22.30
C PHE A 22 -2.74 -5.63 21.03
N GLY A 23 -3.78 -4.98 20.50
CA GLY A 23 -4.48 -5.43 19.30
C GLY A 23 -3.81 -4.96 18.00
N TYR A 24 -3.38 -3.70 18.00
CA TYR A 24 -2.71 -3.07 16.87
C TYR A 24 -1.57 -2.15 17.32
N ARG A 25 -0.77 -1.68 16.36
CA ARG A 25 0.20 -0.60 16.54
C ARG A 25 0.20 0.32 15.34
N ILE A 26 0.35 1.62 15.57
CA ILE A 26 0.57 2.60 14.52
C ILE A 26 2.04 2.99 14.50
N HIS A 27 2.63 2.99 13.30
CA HIS A 27 3.96 3.54 13.04
C HIS A 27 3.86 4.68 12.04
N LEU A 28 4.45 5.82 12.40
CA LEU A 28 4.62 6.97 11.53
C LEU A 28 6.09 7.37 11.50
N GLU A 29 6.62 7.56 10.30
CA GLU A 29 7.90 8.21 10.05
C GLU A 29 7.65 9.36 9.08
N ASP A 30 7.31 10.53 9.62
CA ASP A 30 7.11 11.74 8.83
C ASP A 30 8.47 12.37 8.52
N ARG A 31 8.89 12.23 7.26
CA ARG A 31 10.17 12.76 6.75
C ARG A 31 10.01 14.13 6.10
N SER A 32 8.85 14.77 6.23
CA SER A 32 8.48 15.98 5.46
C SER A 32 8.62 15.78 3.94
N SER A 33 8.55 14.52 3.47
CA SER A 33 8.52 14.17 2.05
C SER A 33 7.11 14.39 1.50
N HIS A 34 7.00 14.88 0.27
CA HIS A 34 5.71 14.94 -0.44
C HIS A 34 5.29 13.57 -1.02
N VAL A 35 6.10 12.53 -0.80
CA VAL A 35 5.77 11.13 -1.09
C VAL A 35 5.44 10.42 0.23
N ALA A 36 4.27 9.76 0.26
CA ALA A 36 3.90 8.85 1.33
C ALA A 36 3.77 7.41 0.81
N VAL A 37 4.42 6.48 1.52
CA VAL A 37 4.22 5.04 1.36
C VAL A 37 3.47 4.55 2.58
N ILE A 38 2.33 3.89 2.36
CA ILE A 38 1.44 3.47 3.46
C ILE A 38 1.14 1.98 3.39
N ALA A 39 1.11 1.30 4.53
CA ALA A 39 0.57 -0.04 4.68
C ALA A 39 -0.60 0.00 5.68
N PRO A 40 -1.85 0.23 5.22
CA PRO A 40 -3.01 0.29 6.11
C PRO A 40 -3.37 -1.07 6.71
N HIS A 41 -2.81 -2.18 6.17
CA HIS A 41 -3.05 -3.56 6.62
C HIS A 41 -1.74 -4.28 6.95
N GLY A 42 -0.87 -3.63 7.71
CA GLY A 42 0.42 -4.16 8.17
C GLY A 42 0.34 -5.28 9.21
N GLY A 43 1.50 -5.81 9.60
CA GLY A 43 1.62 -6.87 10.60
C GLY A 43 0.86 -8.13 10.20
N PHE A 44 0.05 -8.68 11.09
CA PHE A 44 -0.69 -9.92 10.83
C PHE A 44 -1.99 -9.76 10.02
N ILE A 45 -2.35 -8.54 9.59
CA ILE A 45 -3.54 -8.29 8.76
C ILE A 45 -3.28 -8.81 7.34
N GLU A 46 -2.32 -8.20 6.64
CA GLU A 46 -1.77 -8.68 5.38
C GLU A 46 -0.25 -8.85 5.55
N PRO A 47 0.23 -10.04 5.95
CA PRO A 47 1.64 -10.27 6.33
C PRO A 47 2.65 -9.74 5.31
N ALA A 48 3.77 -9.18 5.79
CA ALA A 48 4.85 -8.59 4.98
C ALA A 48 4.57 -7.24 4.31
N THR A 49 3.34 -6.70 4.33
CA THR A 49 3.07 -5.39 3.72
C THR A 49 3.81 -4.25 4.44
N SER A 50 3.94 -4.35 5.76
CA SER A 50 4.74 -3.44 6.59
C SER A 50 6.19 -3.37 6.13
N GLU A 51 6.83 -4.53 5.97
CA GLU A 51 8.23 -4.67 5.60
C GLU A 51 8.47 -4.22 4.15
N ILE A 52 7.54 -4.52 3.25
CA ILE A 52 7.61 -4.03 1.87
C ILE A 52 7.43 -2.51 1.82
N ALA A 53 6.47 -1.95 2.57
CA ALA A 53 6.27 -0.50 2.65
C ALA A 53 7.51 0.20 3.24
N LEU A 54 8.10 -0.37 4.30
CA LEU A 54 9.35 0.12 4.88
C LEU A 54 10.49 0.09 3.85
N ALA A 55 10.66 -1.01 3.11
CA ALA A 55 11.68 -1.11 2.07
C ALA A 55 11.46 -0.09 0.94
N ILE A 56 10.22 0.14 0.51
CA ILE A 56 9.89 1.15 -0.51
C ILE A 56 10.10 2.57 0.04
N ALA A 57 9.74 2.84 1.29
CA ALA A 57 9.92 4.16 1.88
C ALA A 57 11.40 4.51 2.07
N ASP A 58 12.21 3.51 2.44
CA ASP A 58 13.65 3.66 2.71
C ASP A 58 13.88 4.83 3.70
N GLU A 59 15.00 5.54 3.61
CA GLU A 59 15.20 6.79 4.36
C GLU A 59 14.61 8.03 3.64
N ARG A 60 13.86 7.85 2.54
CA ARG A 60 13.50 8.92 1.60
C ARG A 60 12.07 9.41 1.71
N TYR A 61 11.10 8.51 1.80
CA TYR A 61 9.68 8.84 1.76
C TYR A 61 9.06 8.77 3.15
N SER A 62 8.01 9.56 3.39
CA SER A 62 7.26 9.42 4.63
C SER A 62 6.56 8.06 4.65
N LEU A 63 6.53 7.40 5.82
CA LEU A 63 6.01 6.05 5.99
C LEU A 63 4.87 6.04 7.01
N TYR A 64 3.82 5.29 6.69
CA TYR A 64 2.78 4.92 7.65
C TYR A 64 2.53 3.42 7.63
N ARG A 65 2.37 2.80 8.81
CA ARG A 65 1.96 1.39 8.93
C ARG A 65 0.95 1.24 10.06
N PHE A 66 -0.18 0.59 9.76
CA PHE A 66 -1.13 0.10 10.75
C PHE A 66 -0.97 -1.40 10.88
N GLU A 67 -0.48 -1.88 12.02
CA GLU A 67 -0.06 -3.27 12.19
C GLU A 67 -0.96 -4.02 13.16
N GLY A 68 -1.56 -5.12 12.71
CA GLY A 68 -2.15 -6.10 13.63
C GLY A 68 -1.07 -6.88 14.37
N LEU A 69 -1.17 -7.01 15.69
CA LEU A 69 -0.12 -7.60 16.54
C LEU A 69 -0.34 -9.08 16.90
N ASP A 70 -1.54 -9.61 16.65
CA ASP A 70 -1.92 -10.96 17.08
C ASP A 70 -1.99 -11.94 15.89
N ALA A 71 -1.05 -12.88 15.86
CA ALA A 71 -0.95 -13.93 14.84
C ALA A 71 -2.04 -15.02 14.97
N ALA A 72 -2.69 -15.14 16.14
CA ALA A 72 -3.75 -16.10 16.37
C ALA A 72 -5.12 -15.60 15.88
N ARG A 73 -5.27 -14.28 15.67
CA ARG A 73 -6.49 -13.70 15.12
C ARG A 73 -6.63 -14.00 13.63
N LEU A 74 -7.89 -14.04 13.20
CA LEU A 74 -8.19 -14.14 11.78
C LEU A 74 -7.83 -12.79 11.12
N HIS A 75 -7.15 -12.86 9.97
CA HIS A 75 -6.66 -11.70 9.22
C HIS A 75 -7.70 -10.58 8.98
N HIS A 76 -8.98 -10.92 8.90
CA HIS A 76 -10.07 -9.96 8.63
C HIS A 76 -10.58 -9.23 9.87
N GLU A 77 -10.21 -9.63 11.08
CA GLU A 77 -10.75 -9.02 12.31
C GLU A 77 -10.27 -7.60 12.54
N MET A 78 -9.06 -7.29 12.06
CA MET A 78 -8.45 -5.94 12.14
C MET A 78 -8.43 -5.24 10.79
N HIS A 79 -8.95 -5.88 9.75
CA HIS A 79 -9.00 -5.31 8.42
C HIS A 79 -10.12 -4.27 8.32
N ILE A 80 -9.82 -3.08 7.81
CA ILE A 80 -10.80 -2.04 7.44
C ILE A 80 -10.54 -1.66 5.99
N THR A 81 -11.51 -1.85 5.11
CA THR A 81 -11.38 -1.53 3.68
C THR A 81 -10.85 -0.12 3.45
N SER A 82 -9.97 0.03 2.46
CA SER A 82 -9.27 1.28 2.14
C SER A 82 -10.22 2.47 1.94
N GLU A 83 -11.46 2.21 1.51
CA GLU A 83 -12.50 3.24 1.34
C GLU A 83 -13.05 3.77 2.67
N ASN A 84 -12.95 2.98 3.73
CA ASN A 84 -13.46 3.29 5.06
C ASN A 84 -12.35 3.50 6.10
N PHE A 85 -11.08 3.33 5.71
CA PHE A 85 -9.95 3.52 6.60
C PHE A 85 -9.84 5.01 6.98
N ASP A 86 -10.23 5.37 8.20
CA ASP A 86 -10.36 6.76 8.67
C ASP A 86 -9.38 7.08 9.81
N GLU A 87 -8.29 6.31 9.96
CA GLU A 87 -7.29 6.55 11.00
C GLU A 87 -6.69 7.97 10.84
N PRO A 88 -6.77 8.83 11.87
CA PRO A 88 -6.40 10.24 11.75
C PRO A 88 -4.96 10.51 11.32
N ILE A 89 -3.97 9.74 11.79
CA ILE A 89 -2.56 9.94 11.46
C ILE A 89 -2.31 9.60 9.98
N ALA A 90 -2.84 8.46 9.50
CA ALA A 90 -2.76 8.07 8.10
C ALA A 90 -3.38 9.14 7.19
N ASN A 91 -4.60 9.60 7.51
CA ASN A 91 -5.29 10.62 6.74
C ASN A 91 -4.53 11.95 6.74
N GLY A 92 -3.94 12.34 7.87
CA GLY A 92 -3.10 13.53 7.97
C GLY A 92 -1.88 13.47 7.05
N LEU A 93 -1.14 12.36 7.07
CA LEU A 93 0.01 12.14 6.20
C LEU A 93 -0.39 12.09 4.72
N VAL A 94 -1.46 11.36 4.39
CA VAL A 94 -1.95 11.23 3.02
C VAL A 94 -2.37 12.59 2.47
N ALA A 95 -3.17 13.36 3.23
CA ALA A 95 -3.67 14.66 2.80
C ALA A 95 -2.55 15.69 2.58
N SER A 96 -1.42 15.57 3.27
CA SER A 96 -0.26 16.45 3.08
C SER A 96 0.64 16.04 1.91
N SER A 97 0.46 14.83 1.37
CA SER A 97 1.33 14.23 0.35
C SER A 97 0.80 14.42 -1.07
N SER A 98 1.71 14.68 -2.01
CA SER A 98 1.42 14.78 -3.45
C SER A 98 1.41 13.41 -4.11
N ILE A 99 2.29 12.50 -3.71
CA ILE A 99 2.36 11.12 -4.21
C ILE A 99 2.03 10.18 -3.06
N VAL A 100 1.10 9.25 -3.28
CA VAL A 100 0.69 8.27 -2.28
C VAL A 100 0.71 6.88 -2.91
N VAL A 101 1.44 5.96 -2.29
CA VAL A 101 1.51 4.55 -2.68
C VAL A 101 1.06 3.70 -1.50
N ALA A 102 -0.07 3.01 -1.65
CA ALA A 102 -0.59 2.09 -0.64
C ALA A 102 -0.21 0.64 -0.95
N VAL A 103 0.39 -0.04 0.03
CA VAL A 103 0.85 -1.42 -0.05
C VAL A 103 -0.16 -2.33 0.63
N HIS A 104 -0.71 -3.25 -0.15
CA HIS A 104 -1.67 -4.28 0.28
C HIS A 104 -1.19 -5.68 -0.12
N GLY A 105 -1.73 -6.67 0.55
CA GLY A 105 -1.55 -8.08 0.28
C GLY A 105 -2.84 -8.71 -0.23
N ARG A 106 -2.76 -9.36 -1.40
CA ARG A 106 -3.84 -10.21 -1.91
C ARG A 106 -3.57 -11.69 -1.65
N THR A 107 -4.64 -12.49 -1.69
CA THR A 107 -4.53 -13.95 -1.77
C THR A 107 -4.06 -14.36 -3.17
N ASP A 108 -3.31 -15.46 -3.26
CA ASP A 108 -2.79 -15.98 -4.53
C ASP A 108 -3.91 -16.38 -5.50
N ARG A 109 -4.88 -17.19 -5.03
CA ARG A 109 -5.86 -17.86 -5.88
C ARG A 109 -5.15 -18.58 -7.04
N ASP A 110 -5.57 -18.31 -8.26
CA ASP A 110 -5.05 -18.81 -9.53
C ASP A 110 -3.84 -18.00 -10.06
N ASP A 111 -3.46 -16.90 -9.40
CA ASP A 111 -2.36 -16.03 -9.78
C ASP A 111 -1.44 -15.75 -8.57
N PRO A 112 -0.48 -16.63 -8.23
CA PRO A 112 0.39 -16.49 -7.06
C PRO A 112 1.56 -15.51 -7.26
N LEU A 113 1.78 -15.00 -8.47
CA LEU A 113 3.03 -14.31 -8.83
C LEU A 113 2.85 -12.86 -9.29
N THR A 114 1.67 -12.44 -9.72
CA THR A 114 1.50 -11.10 -10.33
C THR A 114 1.08 -10.05 -9.32
N SER A 115 1.91 -9.05 -9.06
CA SER A 115 1.46 -7.87 -8.32
C SER A 115 0.42 -7.11 -9.14
N TRP A 116 -0.74 -6.84 -8.54
CA TRP A 116 -1.81 -6.08 -9.19
C TRP A 116 -1.68 -4.61 -8.79
N ILE A 117 -1.51 -3.73 -9.77
CA ILE A 117 -1.24 -2.31 -9.53
C ILE A 117 -2.45 -1.50 -10.03
N GLY A 118 -3.10 -0.80 -9.12
CA GLY A 118 -4.29 0.02 -9.38
C GLY A 118 -4.12 1.44 -8.88
N GLY A 119 -5.22 2.08 -8.53
CA GLY A 119 -5.27 3.48 -8.11
C GLY A 119 -5.69 4.42 -9.24
N LEU A 120 -5.94 5.69 -8.89
CA LEU A 120 -6.33 6.73 -9.86
C LEU A 120 -5.14 7.38 -10.56
N ASP A 121 -3.92 7.23 -10.04
CA ASP A 121 -2.71 7.73 -10.69
C ASP A 121 -2.20 6.72 -11.73
N THR A 122 -2.84 6.71 -12.91
CA THR A 122 -2.52 5.73 -13.95
C THR A 122 -1.12 5.91 -14.54
N SER A 123 -0.59 7.14 -14.56
CA SER A 123 0.76 7.41 -15.06
C SER A 123 1.82 6.79 -14.15
N LEU A 124 1.74 7.03 -12.83
CA LEU A 124 2.65 6.41 -11.88
C LEU A 124 2.44 4.89 -11.80
N ARG A 125 1.19 4.41 -11.85
CA ARG A 125 0.86 2.98 -11.89
C ARG A 125 1.59 2.27 -13.03
N ASP A 126 1.53 2.82 -14.24
CA ASP A 126 2.11 2.19 -15.43
C ASP A 126 3.65 2.19 -15.37
N ARG A 127 4.25 3.27 -14.86
CA ARG A 127 5.70 3.34 -14.57
C ARG A 127 6.15 2.30 -13.55
N ILE A 128 5.38 2.10 -12.48
CA ILE A 128 5.67 1.05 -11.47
C ILE A 128 5.58 -0.34 -12.09
N ILE A 129 4.56 -0.61 -12.92
CA ILE A 129 4.41 -1.90 -13.61
C ILE A 129 5.63 -2.17 -14.51
N GLU A 130 6.04 -1.19 -15.31
CA GLU A 130 7.19 -1.31 -16.19
C GLU A 130 8.48 -1.56 -15.39
N ALA A 131 8.73 -0.76 -14.36
CA ALA A 131 9.92 -0.90 -13.51
C ALA A 131 9.98 -2.29 -12.83
N LEU A 132 8.85 -2.80 -12.33
CA LEU A 132 8.78 -4.15 -11.76
C LEU A 132 9.09 -5.24 -12.80
N ARG A 133 8.51 -5.12 -14.00
CA ARG A 133 8.75 -6.09 -15.09
C ARG A 133 10.20 -6.11 -15.55
N LEU A 134 10.82 -4.93 -15.70
CA LEU A 134 12.24 -4.79 -16.04
C LEU A 134 13.15 -5.42 -14.98
N ASN A 135 12.70 -5.49 -13.73
CA ASN A 135 13.41 -6.09 -12.60
C ASN A 135 13.03 -7.56 -12.32
N GLY A 136 12.32 -8.20 -13.26
CA GLY A 136 11.99 -9.62 -13.23
C GLY A 136 10.79 -9.99 -12.35
N PHE A 137 9.92 -9.03 -12.03
CA PHE A 137 8.69 -9.26 -11.27
C PHE A 137 7.46 -9.17 -12.18
N ALA A 138 6.52 -10.11 -12.03
CA ALA A 138 5.25 -10.02 -12.73
C ALA A 138 4.39 -8.92 -12.10
N ALA A 139 3.91 -7.99 -12.93
CA ALA A 139 3.00 -6.94 -12.52
C ALA A 139 1.95 -6.69 -13.62
N ALA A 140 0.73 -6.37 -13.22
CA ALA A 140 -0.37 -6.08 -14.13
C ALA A 140 -1.23 -4.93 -13.60
N ALA A 141 -1.76 -4.12 -14.52
CA ALA A 141 -2.68 -3.05 -14.18
C ALA A 141 -4.03 -3.62 -13.74
N ARG A 142 -4.66 -2.95 -12.77
CA ARG A 142 -6.09 -3.10 -12.47
C ARG A 142 -6.80 -1.79 -12.76
N VAL A 143 -7.93 -1.89 -13.45
CA VAL A 143 -8.71 -0.72 -13.90
C VAL A 143 -10.06 -0.67 -13.20
N LYS A 144 -10.70 0.50 -13.24
CA LYS A 144 -12.01 0.72 -12.62
C LYS A 144 -13.03 -0.34 -13.08
N GLY A 145 -13.73 -0.93 -12.12
CA GLY A 145 -14.68 -2.03 -12.34
C GLY A 145 -14.08 -3.41 -12.10
N GLU A 146 -12.75 -3.52 -12.03
CA GLU A 146 -12.09 -4.77 -11.67
C GLU A 146 -11.89 -4.90 -10.15
N ALA A 147 -11.81 -6.15 -9.68
CA ALA A 147 -11.51 -6.44 -8.29
C ALA A 147 -10.13 -5.91 -7.90
N LEU A 148 -10.06 -5.27 -6.73
CA LEU A 148 -8.84 -4.68 -6.14
C LEU A 148 -8.18 -3.60 -7.02
N ALA A 149 -8.98 -2.86 -7.79
CA ALA A 149 -8.46 -1.80 -8.66
C ALA A 149 -8.08 -0.50 -7.94
N GLY A 150 -8.47 -0.31 -6.68
CA GLY A 150 -8.15 0.91 -5.93
C GLY A 150 -8.68 2.22 -6.56
N ALA A 151 -9.65 2.14 -7.46
CA ALA A 151 -10.09 3.27 -8.30
C ALA A 151 -11.27 4.09 -7.72
N SER A 152 -11.64 3.85 -6.46
CA SER A 152 -12.61 4.67 -5.73
C SER A 152 -11.94 5.95 -5.24
N THR A 153 -12.59 7.11 -5.39
CA THR A 153 -12.13 8.37 -4.78
C THR A 153 -12.12 8.30 -3.26
N GLY A 154 -12.95 7.41 -2.69
CA GLY A 154 -12.95 7.11 -1.27
C GLY A 154 -11.74 6.29 -0.82
N ASN A 155 -10.99 5.62 -1.70
CA ASN A 155 -9.83 4.83 -1.31
C ASN A 155 -8.73 5.72 -0.71
N ILE A 156 -8.18 5.35 0.45
CA ILE A 156 -7.14 6.12 1.14
C ILE A 156 -5.96 6.54 0.24
N CYS A 157 -5.51 5.71 -0.71
CA CYS A 157 -4.41 6.11 -1.59
C CYS A 157 -4.76 7.32 -2.47
N ASN A 158 -6.04 7.55 -2.77
CA ASN A 158 -6.52 8.63 -3.63
C ASN A 158 -6.93 9.88 -2.84
N ARG A 159 -6.64 9.97 -1.54
CA ARG A 159 -7.01 11.13 -0.71
C ARG A 159 -5.88 12.14 -0.53
N GLY A 160 -4.76 11.96 -1.23
CA GLY A 160 -3.66 12.93 -1.24
C GLY A 160 -3.97 14.19 -2.05
N LYS A 161 -3.02 15.13 -2.12
CA LYS A 161 -3.22 16.45 -2.75
C LYS A 161 -3.69 16.40 -4.20
N ARG A 162 -3.22 15.42 -4.97
CA ARG A 162 -3.60 15.22 -6.38
C ARG A 162 -4.89 14.42 -6.56
N GLN A 163 -5.47 13.93 -5.46
CA GLN A 163 -6.63 13.03 -5.45
C GLN A 163 -6.46 11.77 -6.33
N ALA A 164 -5.20 11.38 -6.55
CA ALA A 164 -4.80 10.26 -7.38
C ALA A 164 -3.54 9.64 -6.78
N GLY A 165 -3.66 8.40 -6.30
CA GLY A 165 -2.54 7.60 -5.82
C GLY A 165 -2.51 6.22 -6.47
N VAL A 166 -1.59 5.40 -6.00
CA VAL A 166 -1.36 4.04 -6.49
C VAL A 166 -1.64 3.03 -5.40
N GLN A 167 -2.29 1.92 -5.77
CA GLN A 167 -2.51 0.76 -4.90
C GLN A 167 -1.69 -0.42 -5.41
N LEU A 168 -0.88 -1.03 -4.55
CA LEU A 168 -0.16 -2.27 -4.83
C LEU A 168 -0.84 -3.44 -4.11
N GLU A 169 -1.23 -4.47 -4.84
CA GLU A 169 -1.85 -5.68 -4.31
C GLU A 169 -0.92 -6.87 -4.58
N ILE A 170 -0.15 -7.25 -3.56
CA ILE A 170 0.97 -8.19 -3.69
C ILE A 170 0.51 -9.59 -3.23
N PRO A 171 0.57 -10.62 -4.09
CA PRO A 171 0.18 -11.97 -3.72
C PRO A 171 1.00 -12.52 -2.56
N ARG A 172 0.43 -13.47 -1.81
CA ARG A 172 1.09 -14.12 -0.67
C ARG A 172 2.38 -14.81 -1.11
N GLY A 173 2.38 -15.49 -2.25
CA GLY A 173 3.56 -16.12 -2.81
C GLY A 173 4.72 -15.14 -3.01
N VAL A 174 4.46 -13.97 -3.60
CA VAL A 174 5.49 -12.92 -3.77
C VAL A 174 5.93 -12.36 -2.43
N ARG A 175 5.00 -12.03 -1.52
CA ARG A 175 5.33 -11.52 -0.17
C ARG A 175 6.25 -12.48 0.59
N ASP A 176 5.96 -13.77 0.57
CA ASP A 176 6.79 -14.80 1.21
C ASP A 176 8.18 -14.93 0.55
N ILE A 177 8.28 -14.75 -0.78
CA ILE A 177 9.57 -14.72 -1.48
C ILE A 177 10.41 -13.52 -1.04
N LEU A 178 9.80 -12.32 -1.00
CA LEU A 178 10.51 -11.10 -0.63
C LEU A 178 11.01 -11.17 0.83
N MET A 179 10.21 -11.72 1.74
CA MET A 179 10.62 -11.90 3.15
C MET A 179 11.76 -12.89 3.35
N LYS A 180 11.95 -13.85 2.43
CA LYS A 180 13.02 -14.86 2.50
C LYS A 180 14.30 -14.45 1.78
N ASP A 181 14.26 -13.41 0.97
CA ASP A 181 15.35 -13.02 0.07
C ASP A 181 15.50 -11.49 0.08
N ALA A 182 16.41 -11.00 0.92
CA ALA A 182 16.67 -9.58 1.08
C ALA A 182 17.11 -8.89 -0.22
N GLN A 183 17.80 -9.61 -1.12
CA GLN A 183 18.19 -9.04 -2.42
C GLN A 183 16.97 -8.87 -3.32
N LYS A 184 16.01 -9.81 -3.30
CA LYS A 184 14.74 -9.64 -4.01
C LYS A 184 13.88 -8.55 -3.39
N MET A 185 13.80 -8.46 -2.06
CA MET A 185 13.12 -7.36 -1.37
C MET A 185 13.65 -6.02 -1.84
N GLU A 186 14.98 -5.84 -1.80
CA GLU A 186 15.62 -4.59 -2.20
C GLU A 186 15.45 -4.32 -3.70
N ARG A 187 15.52 -5.34 -4.56
CA ARG A 187 15.27 -5.15 -6.01
C ARG A 187 13.81 -4.76 -6.30
N TYR A 188 12.85 -5.36 -5.60
CA TYR A 188 11.43 -5.03 -5.74
C TYR A 188 11.14 -3.60 -5.26
N ALA A 189 11.64 -3.25 -4.09
CA ALA A 189 11.47 -1.93 -3.51
C ALA A 189 12.17 -0.84 -4.34
N SER A 190 13.42 -1.05 -4.74
CA SER A 190 14.18 -0.09 -5.56
C SER A 190 13.55 0.16 -6.92
N ALA A 191 12.97 -0.86 -7.57
CA ALA A 191 12.21 -0.68 -8.82
C ALA A 191 11.04 0.30 -8.63
N ILE A 192 10.28 0.16 -7.54
CA ILE A 192 9.17 1.06 -7.22
C ILE A 192 9.69 2.46 -6.89
N ARG A 193 10.74 2.58 -6.07
CA ARG A 193 11.35 3.88 -5.73
C ARG A 193 11.85 4.61 -6.98
N SER A 194 12.51 3.91 -7.92
CA SER A 194 12.95 4.51 -9.17
C SER A 194 11.79 5.05 -10.02
N ALA A 195 10.67 4.32 -10.09
CA ALA A 195 9.48 4.79 -10.80
C ALA A 195 8.87 6.04 -10.13
N ILE A 196 8.84 6.09 -8.79
CA ILE A 196 8.41 7.26 -8.03
C ILE A 196 9.34 8.44 -8.29
N ASP A 197 10.66 8.27 -8.16
CA ASP A 197 11.67 9.31 -8.34
C ASP A 197 11.69 9.87 -9.77
N GLU A 198 11.42 9.05 -10.78
CA GLU A 198 11.27 9.51 -12.16
C GLU A 198 9.98 10.31 -12.35
N PHE A 199 8.85 9.79 -11.87
CA PHE A 199 7.57 10.48 -11.96
C PHE A 199 7.59 11.82 -11.22
N ASP A 200 8.21 11.87 -10.05
CA ASP A 200 8.31 13.08 -9.23
C ASP A 200 9.15 14.17 -9.90
N ARG A 201 10.24 13.80 -10.58
CA ARG A 201 11.02 14.72 -11.41
C ARG A 201 10.19 15.34 -12.53
N VAL A 202 9.36 14.52 -13.20
CA VAL A 202 8.46 15.03 -14.25
C VAL A 202 7.40 15.96 -13.68
N LEU A 203 6.73 15.57 -12.58
CA LEU A 203 5.77 16.42 -11.87
C LEU A 203 6.37 17.78 -11.48
N SER A 204 7.61 17.77 -10.96
CA SER A 204 8.30 18.98 -10.52
C SER A 204 8.74 19.90 -11.67
N SER A 205 8.95 19.32 -12.86
CA SER A 205 9.36 20.07 -14.07
C SER A 205 8.21 20.81 -14.76
N GLY A 206 6.95 20.54 -14.37
CA GLY A 206 5.77 21.15 -15.00
C GLY A 206 5.47 20.64 -16.41
N GLU A 207 6.23 19.66 -16.92
CA GLU A 207 5.90 18.93 -18.14
C GLU A 207 4.74 17.96 -17.82
N GLY A 208 3.51 18.47 -17.93
CA GLY A 208 2.30 17.68 -17.73
C GLY A 208 2.09 16.64 -18.84
N PHE A 209 1.68 15.44 -18.44
CA PHE A 209 1.13 14.39 -19.32
C PHE A 209 -0.28 14.74 -19.80
#